data_AF-A0A4R4X8V9-F1
#
_entry.id   AF-A0A4R4X8V9-F1
#
_cell.length_a   1.000
_cell.length_b   1.000
_cell.length_c   1.000
_cell.angle_alpha   90.00
_cell.angle_beta   90.00
_cell.angle_gamma   90.00
#
_symmetry.space_group_name_H-M   'P 1'
#
loop_
_entity.id
_entity.type
_entity.pdbx_description
1 polymer ?
#
loop_
_entity_poly.entity_id
_entity_poly.type
_entity_poly.pdbx_seq_one_letter_code
_entity_poly.pdbx_strand_id
1 'polypeptide(L)'
;MKGGRAVGYVCDGREVEAWFTGAQDAGRLALRSKAGDQLAATVAADAVTGTVTVRGRQLSFTIDKVDPPAGLYRARTTRNTIGWIVLPDGSQVGVDNDGSPAPAPALDPGTGAATVGGTPVTAASITGDETF
;
A
#
# COMPACT_ATOMS: atom_id res chain seq x y z
N MET A 1 -2.91 4.65 9.83
CA MET A 1 -2.07 5.70 10.46
C MET A 1 -1.98 5.35 11.92
N LYS A 2 -0.80 5.46 12.53
CA LYS A 2 -0.61 5.10 13.94
C LYS A 2 0.54 5.92 14.54
N GLY A 3 0.33 6.48 15.73
CA GLY A 3 1.37 7.21 16.47
C GLY A 3 2.03 8.36 15.70
N GLY A 4 1.25 9.17 14.97
CA GLY A 4 1.77 10.29 14.16
C GLY A 4 2.54 9.86 12.90
N ARG A 5 2.41 8.59 12.49
CA ARG A 5 2.98 8.07 11.25
C ARG A 5 1.91 7.52 10.32
N ALA A 6 2.24 7.50 9.04
CA ALA A 6 1.41 6.92 8.01
C ALA A 6 2.26 6.13 7.02
N VAL A 7 1.60 5.14 6.42
CA VAL A 7 2.12 4.34 5.31
C VAL A 7 1.18 4.55 4.12
N GLY A 8 1.77 4.65 2.93
CA GLY A 8 1.05 4.66 1.67
C GLY A 8 1.61 3.59 0.73
N TYR A 9 0.75 3.06 -0.13
CA TYR A 9 1.13 2.14 -1.19
C TYR A 9 0.49 2.57 -2.50
N VAL A 10 1.29 2.62 -3.57
CA VAL A 10 0.82 2.91 -4.92
C VAL A 10 1.31 1.80 -5.84
N CYS A 11 0.39 1.20 -6.57
CA CYS A 11 0.72 0.25 -7.63
C CYS A 11 -0.25 0.36 -8.80
N ASP A 12 0.19 -0.12 -9.96
CA ASP A 12 -0.65 -0.27 -11.16
C ASP A 12 -1.08 -1.73 -11.42
N GLY A 13 -0.78 -2.62 -10.47
CA GLY A 13 -1.03 -4.07 -10.58
C GLY A 13 -0.17 -4.78 -11.62
N ARG A 14 0.88 -4.13 -12.14
CA ARG A 14 1.73 -4.67 -13.22
C ARG A 14 3.21 -4.47 -12.95
N GLU A 15 3.69 -3.24 -12.98
CA GLU A 15 5.13 -2.91 -12.91
C GLU A 15 5.42 -1.80 -11.91
N VAL A 16 4.50 -0.84 -11.76
CA VAL A 16 4.70 0.28 -10.85
C VAL A 16 4.39 -0.18 -9.44
N GLU A 17 5.37 -0.03 -8.56
CA GLU A 17 5.26 -0.28 -7.14
C GLU A 17 6.02 0.79 -6.36
N ALA A 18 5.34 1.47 -5.44
CA ALA A 18 5.96 2.43 -4.53
C ALA A 18 5.34 2.35 -3.14
N TRP A 19 6.20 2.12 -2.15
CA TRP A 19 5.87 2.15 -0.73
C TRP A 19 6.36 3.46 -0.12
N PHE A 20 5.50 4.11 0.65
CA PHE A 20 5.75 5.40 1.28
C PHE A 20 5.60 5.29 2.79
N THR A 21 6.46 5.98 3.52
CA THR A 21 6.29 6.18 4.96
C THR A 21 6.67 7.61 5.32
N GLY A 22 6.13 8.12 6.43
CA GLY A 22 6.40 9.47 6.87
C GLY A 22 5.51 9.92 8.01
N ALA A 23 5.61 11.20 8.31
CA ALA A 23 4.85 11.82 9.39
C ALA A 23 3.42 12.12 8.95
N GLN A 24 2.52 11.98 9.90
CA GLN A 24 1.19 12.54 9.88
C GLN A 24 1.11 13.58 11.01
N ASP A 25 0.81 14.82 10.65
CA ASP A 25 0.71 15.93 11.61
C ASP A 25 -0.48 16.81 11.25
N ALA A 26 -1.32 17.15 12.23
CA ALA A 26 -2.47 18.03 12.07
C ALA A 26 -3.34 17.76 10.82
N GLY A 27 -3.59 16.48 10.53
CA GLY A 27 -4.38 16.06 9.36
C GLY A 27 -3.65 16.18 8.01
N ARG A 28 -2.33 16.41 8.00
CA ARG A 28 -1.49 16.43 6.79
C ARG A 28 -0.57 15.21 6.77
N LEU A 29 -0.37 14.66 5.58
CA LEU A 29 0.58 13.58 5.30
C LEU A 29 1.72 14.14 4.46
N ALA A 30 2.94 13.81 4.85
CA ALA A 30 4.14 14.02 4.04
C ALA A 30 4.96 12.73 4.05
N LEU A 31 4.78 11.91 3.02
CA LEU A 31 5.39 10.59 2.93
C LEU A 31 6.40 10.53 1.79
N ARG A 32 7.43 9.69 1.95
CA ARG A 32 8.46 9.47 0.95
C ARG A 32 8.70 7.98 0.74
N SER A 33 8.99 7.60 -0.49
CA SER A 33 9.54 6.28 -0.81
C SER A 33 11.05 6.27 -0.64
N LYS A 34 11.64 5.07 -0.54
CA LYS A 34 13.09 4.89 -0.52
C LYS A 34 13.76 5.40 -1.81
N ALA A 35 13.04 5.36 -2.93
CA ALA A 35 13.51 5.85 -4.23
C ALA A 35 13.38 7.38 -4.39
N GLY A 36 12.79 8.06 -3.41
CA GLY A 36 12.61 9.52 -3.43
C GLY A 36 11.28 10.01 -3.99
N ASP A 37 10.36 9.09 -4.34
CA ASP A 37 8.97 9.43 -4.68
C ASP A 37 8.30 10.10 -3.48
N GLN A 38 7.32 10.96 -3.76
CA GLN A 38 6.71 11.81 -2.74
C GLN A 38 5.19 11.68 -2.75
N LEU A 39 4.58 11.69 -1.57
CA LEU A 39 3.14 11.75 -1.40
C LEU A 39 2.83 12.84 -0.37
N ALA A 40 1.99 13.79 -0.77
CA ALA A 40 1.47 14.82 0.11
C ALA A 40 -0.06 14.77 0.08
N ALA A 41 -0.69 14.73 1.24
CA ALA A 41 -2.15 14.63 1.31
C ALA A 41 -2.72 15.32 2.55
N THR A 42 -4.02 15.59 2.50
CA THR A 42 -4.81 16.05 3.64
C THR A 42 -5.84 14.98 3.98
N VAL A 43 -5.98 14.73 5.27
CA VAL A 43 -6.88 13.74 5.88
C VAL A 43 -8.11 14.49 6.38
N ALA A 44 -9.25 14.19 5.78
CA ALA A 44 -10.56 14.59 6.26
C ALA A 44 -11.17 13.47 7.14
N ALA A 45 -12.43 13.63 7.55
CA ALA A 45 -13.11 12.66 8.41
C ALA A 45 -13.33 11.30 7.73
N ASP A 46 -13.64 11.32 6.43
CA ASP A 46 -14.10 10.20 5.61
C ASP A 46 -13.25 9.96 4.36
N ALA A 47 -12.29 10.83 4.06
CA ALA A 47 -11.44 10.70 2.88
C ALA A 47 -10.05 11.29 3.09
N VAL A 48 -9.12 10.85 2.24
CA VAL A 48 -7.78 11.44 2.09
C VAL A 48 -7.65 11.92 0.66
N THR A 49 -7.31 13.20 0.48
CA THR A 49 -7.09 13.80 -0.84
C THR A 49 -5.68 14.36 -0.93
N GLY A 50 -5.00 14.15 -2.05
CA GLY A 50 -3.63 14.61 -2.19
C GLY A 50 -3.05 14.42 -3.57
N THR A 51 -1.72 14.52 -3.62
CA THR A 51 -0.92 14.28 -4.80
C THR A 51 0.18 13.28 -4.49
N VAL A 52 0.45 12.41 -5.46
CA VAL A 52 1.61 11.52 -5.44
C VAL A 52 2.47 11.78 -6.67
N THR A 53 3.77 11.82 -6.47
CA THR A 53 4.78 11.90 -7.53
C THR A 53 5.52 10.58 -7.57
N VAL A 54 5.27 9.76 -8.60
CA VAL A 54 5.91 8.45 -8.81
C VAL A 54 6.63 8.46 -10.14
N ARG A 55 7.90 8.07 -10.17
CA ARG A 55 8.73 8.03 -11.40
C ARG A 55 8.66 9.37 -12.19
N GLY A 56 8.66 10.49 -11.48
CA GLY A 56 8.63 11.85 -12.06
C GLY A 56 7.27 12.32 -12.57
N ARG A 57 6.19 11.53 -12.43
CA ARG A 57 4.83 11.93 -12.80
C ARG A 57 4.02 12.25 -11.56
N GLN A 58 3.41 13.42 -11.53
CA GLN A 58 2.52 13.85 -10.45
C GLN A 58 1.06 13.52 -10.81
N LEU A 59 0.36 12.87 -9.90
CA LEU A 59 -1.04 12.47 -10.01
C LEU A 59 -1.80 12.96 -8.78
N SER A 60 -3.02 13.44 -8.99
CA SER A 60 -3.94 13.74 -7.89
C SER A 60 -4.76 12.51 -7.55
N PHE A 61 -5.12 12.32 -6.28
CA PHE A 61 -5.94 11.20 -5.84
C PHE A 61 -6.89 11.62 -4.72
N THR A 62 -7.98 10.86 -4.61
CA THR A 62 -8.88 10.84 -3.46
C THR A 62 -9.15 9.39 -3.12
N ILE A 63 -9.03 9.04 -1.84
CA ILE A 63 -9.35 7.70 -1.33
C ILE A 63 -10.28 7.85 -0.14
N ASP A 64 -11.36 7.08 -0.13
CA ASP A 64 -12.28 7.04 0.98
C ASP A 64 -11.68 6.24 2.14
N LYS A 65 -12.10 6.59 3.35
CA LYS A 65 -11.83 5.79 4.54
C LYS A 65 -12.61 4.49 4.42
N VAL A 66 -11.92 3.38 4.66
CA VAL A 66 -12.49 2.04 4.60
C VAL A 66 -12.29 1.32 5.91
N ASP A 67 -13.21 0.41 6.23
CA ASP A 67 -13.09 -0.50 7.34
C ASP A 67 -12.57 -1.87 6.87
N PRO A 68 -11.92 -2.67 7.74
CA PRO A 68 -11.53 -4.02 7.40
C PRO A 68 -12.71 -4.85 6.88
N PRO A 69 -12.49 -5.75 5.89
CA PRO A 69 -11.20 -6.21 5.38
C PRO A 69 -10.58 -5.35 4.27
N ALA A 70 -11.19 -4.22 3.90
CA ALA A 70 -10.58 -3.34 2.91
C ALA A 70 -9.36 -2.63 3.52
N GLY A 71 -8.31 -2.46 2.72
CA GLY A 71 -7.06 -1.85 3.18
C GLY A 71 -5.81 -2.40 2.51
N LEU A 72 -4.67 -2.04 3.10
CA LEU A 72 -3.35 -2.42 2.61
C LEU A 72 -2.86 -3.67 3.33
N TYR A 73 -2.30 -4.61 2.57
CA TYR A 73 -1.68 -5.81 3.07
C TYR A 73 -0.30 -5.99 2.48
N ARG A 74 0.59 -6.63 3.23
CA ARG A 74 1.94 -6.90 2.79
C ARG A 74 2.46 -8.22 3.32
N ALA A 75 3.20 -8.93 2.47
CA ALA A 75 3.98 -10.09 2.85
C ALA A 75 5.44 -9.87 2.43
N ARG A 76 6.36 -10.38 3.24
CA ARG A 76 7.79 -10.47 2.92
C ARG A 76 8.19 -11.93 2.95
N THR A 77 8.80 -12.41 1.88
CA THR A 77 9.45 -13.70 1.86
C THR A 77 10.97 -13.50 1.85
N THR A 78 11.73 -14.59 1.78
CA THR A 78 13.18 -14.54 1.57
C THR A 78 13.58 -13.98 0.21
N ARG A 79 12.67 -13.95 -0.77
CA ARG A 79 12.95 -13.57 -2.17
C ARG A 79 12.25 -12.28 -2.62
N ASN A 80 11.09 -11.97 -2.07
CA ASN A 80 10.23 -10.90 -2.58
C ASN A 80 9.43 -10.19 -1.49
N THR A 81 8.98 -8.98 -1.84
CA THR A 81 7.89 -8.29 -1.14
C THR A 81 6.67 -8.35 -2.04
N ILE A 82 5.52 -8.65 -1.45
CA ILE A 82 4.23 -8.60 -2.14
C ILE A 82 3.34 -7.59 -1.42
N GLY A 83 2.70 -6.73 -2.21
CA GLY A 83 1.73 -5.74 -1.75
C GLY A 83 0.35 -5.99 -2.31
N TRP A 84 -0.67 -5.77 -1.48
CA TRP A 84 -2.07 -5.79 -1.89
C TRP A 84 -2.82 -4.55 -1.41
N ILE A 85 -3.75 -4.10 -2.24
CA ILE A 85 -4.82 -3.16 -1.95
C ILE A 85 -6.12 -3.95 -2.09
N VAL A 86 -6.82 -4.15 -0.98
CA VAL A 86 -8.16 -4.74 -0.97
C VAL A 86 -9.17 -3.59 -0.95
N LEU A 87 -10.03 -3.53 -1.96
CA LEU A 87 -11.07 -2.51 -2.09
C LEU A 87 -12.36 -2.91 -1.34
N PRO A 88 -13.26 -1.95 -1.04
CA PRO A 88 -14.51 -2.23 -0.33
C PRO A 88 -15.43 -3.26 -0.99
N ASP A 89 -15.35 -3.41 -2.32
CA ASP A 89 -16.09 -4.40 -3.09
C ASP A 89 -15.44 -5.80 -3.08
N GLY A 90 -14.30 -5.94 -2.38
CA GLY A 90 -13.51 -7.16 -2.29
C GLY A 90 -12.54 -7.39 -3.44
N SER A 91 -12.54 -6.52 -4.46
CA SER A 91 -11.54 -6.58 -5.53
C SER A 91 -10.15 -6.23 -5.00
N GLN A 92 -9.12 -6.76 -5.68
CA GLN A 92 -7.73 -6.68 -5.21
C GLN A 92 -6.82 -6.21 -6.34
N VAL A 93 -5.93 -5.29 -6.00
CA VAL A 93 -4.85 -4.84 -6.88
C VAL A 93 -3.55 -4.90 -6.10
N GLY A 94 -2.50 -5.42 -6.69
CA GLY A 94 -1.23 -5.61 -6.00
C GLY A 94 -0.14 -6.04 -6.94
N VAL A 95 1.10 -5.97 -6.45
CA VAL A 95 2.28 -6.41 -7.19
C VAL A 95 3.06 -7.40 -6.32
N ASP A 96 3.43 -8.51 -6.93
CA ASP A 96 4.51 -9.39 -6.48
C ASP A 96 5.80 -8.95 -7.17
N ASN A 97 6.78 -8.51 -6.38
CA ASN A 97 8.04 -8.00 -6.87
C ASN A 97 9.22 -8.82 -6.33
N ASP A 98 9.67 -9.78 -7.13
CA ASP A 98 10.85 -10.62 -6.90
C ASP A 98 12.08 -10.19 -7.74
N GLY A 99 12.00 -9.00 -8.36
CA GLY A 99 12.92 -8.55 -9.41
C GLY A 99 12.29 -8.58 -10.81
N SER A 100 11.20 -9.32 -11.01
CA SER A 100 10.36 -9.28 -12.20
C SER A 100 8.89 -9.04 -11.80
N PRO A 101 8.43 -7.77 -11.76
CA PRO A 101 7.09 -7.42 -11.30
C PRO A 101 5.97 -8.19 -12.02
N ALA A 102 5.04 -8.73 -11.23
CA ALA A 102 3.85 -9.42 -11.70
C ALA A 102 2.63 -9.05 -10.83
N PRO A 103 1.39 -9.24 -11.32
CA PRO A 103 0.21 -9.08 -10.48
C PRO A 103 0.29 -9.97 -9.23
N ALA A 104 -0.02 -9.40 -8.07
CA ALA A 104 -0.09 -10.18 -6.83
C ALA A 104 -1.17 -11.28 -6.94
N PRO A 105 -0.94 -12.48 -6.37
CA PRO A 105 -1.95 -13.52 -6.33
C PRO A 105 -3.14 -13.10 -5.47
N ALA A 106 -4.27 -13.80 -5.58
CA ALA A 106 -5.42 -13.54 -4.71
C ALA A 106 -5.04 -13.76 -3.23
N LEU A 107 -5.44 -12.82 -2.39
CA LEU A 107 -5.34 -12.86 -0.94
C LEU A 107 -6.70 -13.20 -0.35
N ASP A 108 -6.74 -14.06 0.66
CA ASP A 108 -7.86 -14.11 1.59
C ASP A 108 -7.63 -13.05 2.69
N PRO A 109 -8.36 -11.93 2.70
CA PRO A 109 -8.10 -10.85 3.64
C PRO A 109 -8.61 -11.14 5.06
N GLY A 110 -9.40 -12.21 5.25
CA GLY A 110 -9.83 -12.67 6.57
C GLY A 110 -8.75 -13.46 7.31
N THR A 111 -7.90 -14.19 6.58
CA THR A 111 -6.80 -14.97 7.15
C THR A 111 -5.41 -14.40 6.82
N GLY A 112 -5.31 -13.50 5.85
CA GLY A 112 -4.06 -13.03 5.27
C GLY A 112 -3.39 -14.06 4.36
N ALA A 113 -4.03 -15.18 4.03
CA ALA A 113 -3.40 -16.25 3.26
C ALA A 113 -3.35 -15.94 1.75
N ALA A 114 -2.19 -16.14 1.14
CA ALA A 114 -2.01 -16.13 -0.30
C ALA A 114 -1.01 -17.23 -0.72
N THR A 115 -0.97 -17.56 -2.00
CA THR A 115 0.02 -18.52 -2.54
C THR A 115 0.83 -17.85 -3.65
N VAL A 116 2.14 -17.77 -3.46
CA VAL A 116 3.09 -17.14 -4.39
C VAL A 116 3.99 -18.23 -4.97
N GLY A 117 3.88 -18.48 -6.28
CA GLY A 117 4.69 -19.52 -6.95
C GLY A 117 4.55 -20.91 -6.30
N GLY A 118 3.36 -21.26 -5.81
CA GLY A 118 3.09 -22.50 -5.09
C GLY A 118 3.52 -22.52 -3.62
N THR A 119 4.09 -21.43 -3.10
CA THR A 119 4.49 -21.29 -1.70
C THR A 119 3.42 -20.51 -0.92
N PRO A 120 2.86 -21.07 0.17
CA PRO A 120 1.96 -20.33 1.05
C PRO A 120 2.68 -19.17 1.73
N VAL A 121 2.02 -18.02 1.77
CA VAL A 121 2.46 -16.82 2.48
C VAL A 121 1.32 -16.26 3.32
N THR A 122 1.67 -15.57 4.41
CA THR A 122 0.71 -14.85 5.24
C THR A 122 1.03 -13.36 5.18
N ALA A 123 0.13 -12.57 4.60
CA ALA A 123 0.22 -11.13 4.58
C ALA A 123 -0.31 -10.54 5.90
N ALA A 124 0.35 -9.49 6.37
CA ALA A 124 -0.14 -8.67 7.46
C ALA A 124 -0.91 -7.46 6.92
N SER A 125 -1.97 -7.06 7.62
CA SER A 125 -2.62 -5.76 7.37
C SER A 125 -1.72 -4.63 7.86
N ILE A 126 -1.60 -3.56 7.07
CA ILE A 126 -0.77 -2.41 7.38
C ILE A 126 -1.58 -1.35 8.11
N THR A 127 -1.25 -1.13 9.39
CA THR A 127 -1.97 -0.17 10.23
C THR A 127 -1.29 1.20 10.33
N GLY A 128 -0.11 1.36 9.73
CA GLY A 128 0.62 2.63 9.61
C GLY A 128 1.76 2.83 10.62
N ASP A 129 2.14 1.79 11.35
CA ASP A 129 3.30 1.71 12.24
C ASP A 129 4.55 1.12 11.58
N GLU A 130 4.48 0.73 10.31
CA GLU A 130 5.63 0.17 9.62
C GLU A 130 6.68 1.22 9.22
N THR A 131 7.94 0.82 9.35
CA THR A 131 9.12 1.53 8.85
C THR A 131 9.72 0.75 7.67
N PHE A 132 10.13 1.44 6.61
CA PHE A 132 10.68 0.85 5.38
C PHE A 132 12.03 1.43 5.02
#